data_AF-A0A527VLD0-F1
#
_entry.id   AF-A0A527VLD0-F1
#
_cell.length_a   1.000
_cell.length_b   1.000
_cell.length_c   1.000
_cell.angle_alpha   90.00
_cell.angle_beta   90.00
_cell.angle_gamma   90.00
#
_symmetry.space_group_name_H-M   'P 1'
#
loop_
_entity.id
_entity.type
_entity.pdbx_description
1 polymer ?
#
loop_
_entity_poly.entity_id
_entity_poly.type
_entity_poly.pdbx_seq_one_letter_code
_entity_poly.pdbx_strand_id
1 'polypeptide(L)' 'QYREKMIEAAVEMDETALENYLEGNMPSNDEIRALIRKGTIAVKFFPMFCGSAFKNKGVQPLLDAVVEYLP' A
#
# COMPACT_ATOMS: atom_id res chain seq x y z
N GLN A 1 -11.82 -1.45 8.77
CA GLN A 1 -12.20 -0.28 7.94
C GLN A 1 -11.07 0.22 7.01
N TYR A 2 -10.11 1.04 7.44
CA TYR A 2 -9.12 1.60 6.51
C TYR A 2 -8.13 0.56 5.95
N ARG A 3 -7.78 -0.46 6.75
CA ARG A 3 -6.92 -1.56 6.28
C ARG A 3 -7.57 -2.37 5.15
N GLU A 4 -8.86 -2.70 5.29
CA GLU A 4 -9.60 -3.45 4.25
C GLU A 4 -9.71 -2.62 2.97
N LYS A 5 -10.12 -1.35 3.07
CA LYS A 5 -10.18 -0.44 1.91
C LYS A 5 -8.84 -0.30 1.19
N MET A 6 -7.74 -0.26 1.94
CA MET A 6 -6.39 -0.23 1.36
C MET A 6 -6.06 -1.52 0.62
N ILE A 7 -6.43 -2.69 1.18
CA ILE A 7 -6.20 -3.99 0.55
C ILE A 7 -7.07 -4.12 -0.71
N GLU A 8 -8.34 -3.75 -0.64
CA GLU A 8 -9.25 -3.71 -1.80
C GLU A 8 -8.65 -2.90 -2.95
N ALA A 9 -8.20 -1.67 -2.68
CA ALA A 9 -7.55 -0.84 -3.69
C ALA A 9 -6.22 -1.42 -4.20
N ALA A 10 -5.46 -2.12 -3.36
CA ALA A 10 -4.20 -2.73 -3.73
C ALA A 10 -4.40 -3.93 -4.66
N VAL A 11 -5.34 -4.84 -4.35
CA VAL A 11 -5.57 -6.05 -5.15
C VAL A 11 -6.13 -5.74 -6.53
N GLU A 12 -6.83 -4.62 -6.73
CA GLU A 12 -7.25 -4.14 -8.05
C GLU A 12 -6.09 -3.89 -9.03
N MET A 13 -4.84 -3.81 -8.55
CA MET A 13 -3.67 -3.62 -9.39
C MET A 13 -3.20 -4.90 -10.08
N ASP A 14 -3.73 -6.06 -9.71
CA ASP A 14 -3.31 -7.35 -10.24
C ASP A 14 -4.48 -8.36 -10.28
N GLU A 15 -4.79 -8.89 -11.47
CA GLU A 15 -5.94 -9.78 -11.67
C GLU A 15 -5.86 -11.03 -10.78
N THR A 16 -4.67 -11.63 -10.63
CA THR A 16 -4.48 -12.81 -9.78
C THR A 16 -4.67 -12.47 -8.30
N ALA A 17 -4.19 -11.31 -7.85
CA ALA A 17 -4.40 -10.88 -6.47
C ALA A 17 -5.89 -10.61 -6.19
N LEU A 18 -6.62 -10.03 -7.15
CA LEU A 18 -8.05 -9.78 -7.04
C LEU A 18 -8.86 -11.08 -6.94
N GLU A 19 -8.60 -12.04 -7.83
CA GLU A 19 -9.26 -13.36 -7.80
C GLU A 19 -9.04 -14.06 -6.45
N ASN A 20 -7.79 -14.14 -5.99
CA ASN A 20 -7.46 -14.73 -4.69
C ASN A 20 -8.20 -14.04 -3.53
N TYR A 21 -8.28 -12.71 -3.55
CA TYR A 21 -8.99 -11.96 -2.54
C TYR A 21 -10.51 -12.26 -2.53
N LEU A 22 -11.12 -12.39 -3.71
CA LEU A 22 -12.54 -12.75 -3.84
C LEU A 22 -12.86 -14.17 -3.35
N GLU A 23 -11.89 -15.09 -3.46
CA GLU A 23 -11.98 -16.44 -2.89
C GLU A 23 -11.75 -16.48 -1.36
N GLY A 24 -11.46 -15.34 -0.74
CA GLY A 24 -11.21 -15.21 0.69
C GLY A 24 -9.74 -15.42 1.11
N ASN A 25 -8.83 -15.55 0.14
CA ASN A 25 -7.40 -15.67 0.39
C ASN A 25 -6.78 -14.28 0.52
N MET A 26 -6.40 -13.91 1.75
CA MET A 26 -5.81 -12.60 2.02
C MET A 26 -4.34 -12.55 1.56
N PRO A 27 -3.93 -11.50 0.81
CA PRO A 27 -2.53 -11.34 0.43
C PRO A 27 -1.65 -11.14 1.67
N SER A 28 -0.43 -11.65 1.57
CA SER A 28 0.64 -11.43 2.55
C SER A 28 1.04 -9.95 2.61
N ASN A 29 1.72 -9.55 3.68
CA ASN A 29 2.21 -8.16 3.80
C ASN A 29 3.21 -7.80 2.69
N ASP A 30 4.00 -8.76 2.20
CA ASP A 30 4.94 -8.55 1.09
C ASP A 30 4.20 -8.32 -0.23
N GLU A 31 3.16 -9.10 -0.50
CA GLU A 31 2.30 -8.91 -1.67
C GLU A 31 1.55 -7.58 -1.61
N ILE A 32 0.98 -7.23 -0.45
CA ILE A 32 0.32 -5.93 -0.25
C ILE A 32 1.28 -4.79 -0.59
N ARG A 33 2.54 -4.86 -0.12
CA ARG A 33 3.55 -3.85 -0.44
C ARG A 33 3.86 -3.77 -1.93
N ALA A 34 4.03 -4.91 -2.59
CA ALA A 34 4.27 -4.97 -4.02
C ALA A 34 3.11 -4.37 -4.83
N LEU A 35 1.86 -4.66 -4.42
CA LEU A 35 0.66 -4.12 -5.05
C LEU A 35 0.51 -2.60 -4.83
N ILE A 36 0.79 -2.11 -3.61
CA ILE A 36 0.79 -0.68 -3.31
C ILE A 36 1.83 0.04 -4.18
N ARG A 37 3.04 -0.52 -4.30
CA ARG A 37 4.08 0.03 -5.18
C ARG A 37 3.62 0.05 -6.64
N LYS A 38 3.04 -1.04 -7.14
CA LYS A 38 2.51 -1.14 -8.52
C LYS A 38 1.49 -0.03 -8.81
N GLY A 39 0.54 0.19 -7.90
CA GLY A 39 -0.47 1.24 -8.06
C GLY A 39 0.06 2.66 -7.88
N THR A 40 1.08 2.85 -7.05
CA THR A 40 1.78 4.14 -6.86
C THR A 40 2.52 4.54 -8.14
N ILE A 41 3.36 3.64 -8.68
CA ILE A 41 4.10 3.85 -9.94
C ILE A 41 3.14 4.11 -11.11
N ALA A 42 2.00 3.41 -11.15
CA ALA A 42 0.98 3.54 -12.19
C ALA A 42 0.04 4.75 -12.02
N VAL A 43 0.24 5.57 -10.97
CA VAL A 43 -0.57 6.76 -10.67
C VAL A 43 -2.06 6.42 -10.51
N LYS A 44 -2.37 5.25 -9.94
CA LYS A 44 -3.76 4.81 -9.67
C LYS A 44 -4.26 5.28 -8.32
N PHE A 45 -3.36 5.39 -7.35
CA PHE A 45 -3.63 5.97 -6.04
C PHE A 45 -2.34 6.57 -5.44
N PHE A 46 -2.52 7.36 -4.38
CA PHE A 46 -1.43 8.04 -3.68
C PHE A 46 -1.42 7.59 -2.21
N PRO A 47 -0.39 6.85 -1.77
CA PRO A 47 -0.27 6.46 -0.36
C PRO A 47 -0.20 7.68 0.56
N MET A 48 -1.03 7.71 1.60
CA MET A 48 -1.12 8.82 2.55
C MET A 48 -0.50 8.45 3.89
N PHE A 49 0.45 9.26 4.36
CA PHE A 49 1.13 9.10 5.64
C PHE A 49 0.84 10.31 6.54
N CYS A 50 0.76 10.07 7.86
CA CYS A 50 0.53 11.10 8.86
C CYS A 50 1.74 11.25 9.76
N GLY A 51 2.12 12.49 10.08
CA GLY A 51 3.25 12.77 10.96
C GLY A 51 3.41 14.24 11.31
N SER A 52 4.39 14.53 12.15
CA SER A 52 4.83 15.89 12.48
C SER A 52 6.35 15.92 12.51
N ALA A 53 6.95 16.51 11.47
CA ALA A 53 8.39 16.68 11.38
C ALA A 53 8.94 17.52 12.55
N PHE A 54 8.24 18.59 12.94
CA PHE A 54 8.63 19.44 14.08
C PHE A 54 8.71 18.68 15.41
N LYS A 55 7.88 17.65 15.61
CA LYS A 55 7.89 16.82 16.81
C LYS A 55 8.69 15.53 16.64
N ASN A 56 9.39 15.34 15.53
CA ASN A 56 10.13 14.13 15.18
C ASN A 56 9.25 12.86 15.21
N LYS A 57 8.00 12.96 14.77
CA LYS A 57 7.04 11.83 14.74
C LYS A 57 6.64 11.52 13.30
N GLY A 58 6.81 10.27 12.87
CA GLY A 58 6.40 9.81 11.54
C GLY A 58 7.43 10.03 10.43
N VAL A 59 8.60 10.60 10.72
CA VAL A 59 9.67 10.81 9.72
C VAL A 59 10.31 9.49 9.31
N GLN A 60 10.61 8.58 10.25
CA GLN A 60 11.21 7.28 9.90
C GLN A 60 10.26 6.40 9.06
N PRO A 61 8.98 6.21 9.45
CA PRO A 61 8.03 5.47 8.61
C PRO A 61 7.83 6.09 7.22
N LEU A 62 7.93 7.43 7.10
CA LEU A 62 7.88 8.10 5.80
C LEU A 62 9.10 7.73 4.94
N LEU A 63 10.31 7.67 5.52
CA LEU A 63 11.51 7.26 4.81
C LEU A 63 11.44 5.78 4.38
N ASP A 64 10.92 4.90 5.24
CA ASP A 64 10.70 3.50 4.88
C ASP A 64 9.73 3.38 3.69
N ALA A 65 8.64 4.15 3.72
CA ALA A 65 7.67 4.22 2.63
C ALA A 65 8.25 4.74 1.31
N VAL A 66 9.20 5.69 1.36
CA VAL A 66 9.92 6.15 0.16
C VAL A 66 10.68 5.00 -0.48
N VAL A 67 11.33 4.15 0.31
CA VAL A 67 12.06 2.98 -0.19
C VAL A 67 11.10 1.92 -0.74
N GLU A 68 10.00 1.64 -0.03
CA GLU A 68 9.05 0.60 -0.43
C GLU A 68 8.23 1.00 -1.67
N TYR A 69 7.74 2.23 -1.75
CA TYR A 69 6.67 2.58 -2.70
C TYR A 69 7.06 3.47 -3.88
N LEU A 70 8.17 4.22 -3.82
CA LEU A 70 8.48 5.23 -4.85
C LEU A 70 9.43 4.73 -5.96
N PRO A 71 9.39 5.31 -7.20
CA PRO A 71 8.53 6.43 -7.64
C PRO A 71 7.04 6.16 -7.54
#